data_AF-A0A1V2LPC2-F1
#
_entry.id   AF-A0A1V2LPC2-F1
#
_cell.length_a   1.000
_cell.length_b   1.000
_cell.length_c   1.000
_cell.angle_alpha   90.00
_cell.angle_beta   90.00
_cell.angle_gamma   90.00
#
_symmetry.space_group_name_H-M   'P 1'
#
loop_
_entity.id
_entity.type
_entity.pdbx_description
1 polymer ?
#
loop_
_entity_poly.entity_id
_entity_poly.type
_entity_poly.pdbx_seq_one_letter_code
_entity_poly.pdbx_strand_id
1 'polypeptide(L)' 'MNELYEEKFPGLIFVVFVNGRTREEIIEIMKERIASSNWKDEVRHAFDAMCDIALDRVNKLEAKL' A
#
# COMPACT_ATOMS: atom_id res chain seq x y z
N MET A 1 -11.02 -5.93 8.17
CA MET A 1 -10.01 -4.85 8.21
C MET A 1 -10.04 -4.01 6.95
N ASN A 2 -10.07 -4.62 5.76
CA ASN A 2 -10.33 -3.86 4.52
C ASN A 2 -11.66 -3.08 4.58
N GLU A 3 -12.72 -3.67 5.13
CA GLU A 3 -14.01 -2.97 5.32
C GLU A 3 -13.85 -1.68 6.14
N LEU A 4 -13.12 -1.73 7.27
CA LEU A 4 -12.85 -0.56 8.11
C LEU A 4 -12.03 0.51 7.37
N TYR A 5 -11.13 0.09 6.50
CA TYR A 5 -10.35 0.99 5.65
C TYR A 5 -11.26 1.68 4.62
N GLU A 6 -12.11 0.91 3.93
CA GLU A 6 -13.06 1.43 2.94
C GLU A 6 -14.13 2.34 3.55
N GLU A 7 -14.57 2.06 4.78
CA GLU A 7 -15.46 2.93 5.54
C GLU A 7 -14.78 4.27 5.89
N LYS A 8 -13.50 4.24 6.30
CA LYS A 8 -12.75 5.47 6.63
C LYS A 8 -12.35 6.26 5.37
N PHE A 9 -12.05 5.55 4.28
CA PHE A 9 -11.58 6.11 3.03
C PHE A 9 -12.48 5.64 1.87
N PRO A 10 -13.70 6.19 1.75
CA PRO A 10 -14.64 5.75 0.75
C PRO A 10 -14.09 5.96 -0.67
N GLY A 11 -14.15 4.90 -1.48
CA GLY A 11 -13.65 4.88 -2.85
C GLY A 11 -12.15 4.60 -3.00
N LEU A 12 -11.42 4.38 -1.91
CA LEU A 12 -10.02 3.98 -1.92
C LEU A 12 -9.86 2.50 -1.58
N ILE A 13 -9.01 1.82 -2.35
CA ILE A 13 -8.52 0.49 -2.02
C ILE A 13 -7.18 0.61 -1.28
N PHE A 14 -6.94 -0.25 -0.30
CA PHE A 14 -5.66 -0.28 0.39
C PHE A 14 -4.58 -0.87 -0.51
N VAL A 15 -3.59 -0.06 -0.86
CA VAL A 15 -2.43 -0.45 -1.66
C VAL A 15 -1.16 -0.23 -0.84
N VAL A 16 -0.35 -1.28 -0.71
CA VAL A 16 0.94 -1.24 -0.03
C VAL A 16 1.96 -2.10 -0.78
N PHE A 17 3.19 -1.61 -0.87
CA PHE A 17 4.29 -2.40 -1.40
C PHE A 17 4.77 -3.39 -0.32
N VAL A 18 4.68 -4.69 -0.63
CA VAL A 18 4.92 -5.75 0.37
C VAL A 18 6.39 -6.14 0.49
N ASN A 19 7.20 -6.09 -0.58
CA ASN A 19 8.66 -6.37 -0.59
C ASN A 19 9.24 -7.29 0.53
N GLY A 20 8.61 -8.44 0.80
CA GLY A 20 9.08 -9.38 1.84
C GLY A 20 8.59 -9.13 3.28
N ARG A 21 7.76 -8.11 3.51
CA ARG A 21 7.04 -7.86 4.77
C ARG A 21 6.07 -8.98 5.09
N THR A 22 5.97 -9.33 6.37
CA THR A 22 5.00 -10.33 6.82
C THR A 22 3.58 -9.77 6.84
N ARG A 23 2.61 -10.68 6.97
CA ARG A 23 1.20 -10.29 7.07
C ARG A 23 0.95 -9.45 8.32
N GLU A 24 1.61 -9.71 9.44
CA GLU A 24 1.45 -8.91 10.66
C GLU A 24 1.94 -7.48 10.46
N GLU A 25 3.08 -7.28 9.81
CA GLU A 25 3.61 -5.94 9.51
C GLU A 25 2.66 -5.13 8.64
N ILE A 26 2.06 -5.77 7.63
CA ILE A 26 1.07 -5.13 6.75
C ILE A 26 -0.17 -4.70 7.53
N ILE A 27 -0.61 -5.53 8.48
CA ILE A 27 -1.78 -5.24 9.33
C ILE A 27 -1.49 -4.05 10.25
N GLU A 28 -0.29 -3.98 10.84
CA GLU A 28 0.10 -2.85 11.69
C GLU A 28 0.16 -1.54 10.88
N ILE A 29 0.73 -1.57 9.67
CA ILE A 29 0.72 -0.40 8.75
C ILE A 29 -0.72 0.02 8.43
N MET A 30 -1.60 -0.94 8.15
CA MET A 30 -3.01 -0.63 7.89
C MET A 30 -3.67 0.02 9.11
N LYS A 31 -3.43 -0.47 10.32
CA LYS A 31 -3.96 0.15 11.55
C LYS A 31 -3.41 1.55 11.76
N GLU A 32 -2.12 1.75 11.56
CA GLU A 32 -1.47 3.05 11.70
C GLU A 32 -2.08 4.06 10.72
N ARG A 33 -2.22 3.68 9.44
CA ARG A 33 -2.85 4.53 8.42
C ARG A 33 -4.30 4.85 8.73
N ILE A 34 -5.06 3.84 9.18
CA ILE A 34 -6.43 4.06 9.66
C ILE A 34 -6.44 4.97 10.88
N ALA A 35 -5.42 5.02 11.74
CA ALA A 35 -5.41 5.89 12.91
C ALA A 35 -5.01 7.33 12.57
N SER A 36 -3.97 7.53 11.75
CA SER A 36 -3.25 8.80 11.60
C SER A 36 -3.36 9.47 10.22
N SER A 37 -3.75 8.74 9.17
CA SER A 37 -3.73 9.27 7.79
C SER A 37 -5.07 9.87 7.38
N ASN A 38 -5.00 10.90 6.51
CA ASN A 38 -6.16 11.49 5.87
C ASN A 38 -6.31 10.97 4.45
N TRP A 39 -7.48 11.20 3.86
CA TRP A 39 -7.81 10.76 2.49
C TRP A 39 -6.74 11.17 1.46
N LYS A 40 -6.24 12.41 1.51
CA LYS A 40 -5.20 12.90 0.59
C LYS A 40 -3.86 12.21 0.78
N ASP A 41 -3.51 11.87 2.01
CA ASP A 41 -2.27 11.16 2.32
C ASP A 41 -2.34 9.73 1.80
N GLU A 42 -3.49 9.05 1.99
CA GLU A 42 -3.69 7.70 1.43
C GLU A 42 -3.67 7.66 -0.10
N VAL A 43 -4.15 8.70 -0.78
CA VAL A 43 -4.01 8.81 -2.24
C VAL A 43 -2.53 8.87 -2.63
N ARG A 44 -1.72 9.73 -2.00
CA ARG A 44 -0.28 9.84 -2.30
C ARG A 44 0.44 8.53 -2.03
N HIS A 45 0.20 7.98 -0.84
CA HIS A 45 0.69 6.69 -0.41
C HIS A 45 0.38 5.55 -1.39
N ALA A 46 -0.84 5.51 -1.93
CA ALA A 46 -1.23 4.51 -2.92
C ALA A 46 -0.48 4.72 -4.25
N PHE A 47 -0.33 5.97 -4.69
CA PHE A 47 0.45 6.30 -5.90
C PHE A 47 1.92 5.91 -5.75
N ASP A 48 2.56 6.27 -4.65
CA ASP A 48 3.96 5.93 -4.38
C ASP A 48 4.14 4.41 -4.35
N ALA A 49 3.25 3.69 -3.65
CA ALA A 49 3.28 2.24 -3.62
C ALA A 49 3.10 1.61 -5.02
N MET A 50 2.25 2.18 -5.87
CA MET A 50 2.09 1.72 -7.26
C MET A 50 3.37 1.92 -8.07
N CYS A 51 4.04 3.07 -7.93
CA CYS A 51 5.32 3.34 -8.57
C CYS A 51 6.41 2.37 -8.11
N ASP A 52 6.51 2.11 -6.81
CA ASP A 52 7.47 1.15 -6.24
C ASP A 52 7.21 -0.28 -6.75
N ILE A 53 5.94 -0.71 -6.81
CA ILE A 53 5.55 -2.00 -7.38
C ILE A 53 5.95 -2.07 -8.86
N ALA A 54 5.74 -1.00 -9.63
CA ALA A 54 6.10 -0.95 -11.03
C ALA A 54 7.62 -1.05 -11.23
N LEU A 55 8.41 -0.31 -10.44
CA LEU A 55 9.88 -0.36 -10.46
C LEU A 55 10.42 -1.74 -10.07
N ASP A 56 9.90 -2.34 -9.00
CA ASP A 56 10.26 -3.70 -8.59
C ASP A 56 10.00 -4.73 -9.70
N ARG A 57 8.88 -4.59 -10.41
CA ARG A 57 8.56 -5.44 -11.56
C ARG A 57 9.52 -5.25 -12.73
N VAL A 58 9.90 -4.00 -13.05
CA VAL A 58 10.88 -3.70 -14.10
C VAL A 58 12.24 -4.30 -13.75
N ASN A 59 12.74 -4.08 -12.53
CA ASN A 59 14.01 -4.64 -12.07
C ASN A 59 14.03 -6.18 -12.14
N LYS A 60 12.93 -6.83 -11.78
CA LYS A 60 12.78 -8.30 -11.90
C LYS A 60 12.70 -8.79 -13.33
N LEU A 61 12.25 -7.94 -14.27
CA LEU A 61 12.22 -8.25 -15.69
C LEU A 61 13.62 -8.12 -16.31
N GLU A 62 14.34 -7.05 -15.97
CA GLU A 62 15.72 -6.82 -16.42
C GLU A 62 16.69 -7.86 -15.86
N ALA A 63 16.55 -8.24 -14.58
CA ALA A 63 17.35 -9.30 -13.97
C ALA A 63 17.09 -10.71 -14.54
N LYS A 64 16.04 -10.87 -15.36
CA LYS A 64 15.72 -12.13 -16.06
C LYS A 64 16.28 -12.18 -17.49
N LEU A 65 16.78 -11.08 -18.05
CA LEU A 65 17.50 -11.04 -19.32
C LEU A 65 19.00 -11.30 -19.12
#